data_AF-A0AAU9SUJ2-F1
#
_entry.id   AF-A0AAU9SUJ2-F1
#
_cell.length_a   1.000
_cell.length_b   1.000
_cell.length_c   1.000
_cell.angle_alpha   90.00
_cell.angle_beta   90.00
_cell.angle_gamma   90.00
#
_symmetry.space_group_name_H-M   'P 1'
#
loop_
_entity.id
_entity.type
_entity.pdbx_description
1 polymer ?
#
loop_
_entity_poly.entity_id
_entity_poly.type
_entity_poly.pdbx_seq_one_letter_code
_entity_poly.pdbx_strand_id
1 'polypeptide(L)'
;MYPPRRGGLPARGYVGREPHAPLRAGNSCAPPGFPLRSINELLQAPARRKQPTLHPEKIDGGLWISIDNEVKYDIKRVFTNDFDGLWWNLGEVPQEQQDKWWSDFVQKYYWDSEHHTLVKTQWTKQLRRMISNNISKGKRLNKKPSFVSVTNWNLMWQYWDSDKAIHISTTNSKNRKSDRGRDGMHQHISGSKSYAKVKYDMMMELGEEPEITDLVQKTHMKIDGIIEEIESIVVSHFPINTDDNEAGSQGSNSPITPLMRDEAFYLIVKAYKGRFFGLGTAQMGYYDPIDPPTIVLPRQARYERDLMNLTGVVNLMSQ
;
A
#
# COMPACT_ATOMS: atom_id res chain seq x y z
N MET A 1 -2.28 -21.57 33.31
CA MET A 1 -1.28 -20.52 33.61
C MET A 1 -1.69 -19.24 32.87
N TYR A 2 -2.21 -18.26 33.62
CA TYR A 2 -2.57 -16.94 33.10
C TYR A 2 -1.36 -16.01 33.18
N PRO A 3 -1.10 -15.15 32.17
CA PRO A 3 -0.13 -14.07 32.34
C PRO A 3 -0.76 -12.89 33.12
N PRO A 4 0.03 -12.14 33.89
CA PRO A 4 -0.44 -11.35 35.02
C PRO A 4 -1.07 -10.00 34.64
N ARG A 5 -2.13 -9.64 35.37
CA ARG A 5 -2.62 -8.27 35.56
C ARG A 5 -1.52 -7.44 36.24
N ARG A 6 -1.16 -6.30 35.67
CA ARG A 6 -0.54 -5.16 36.36
C ARG A 6 -1.53 -4.00 36.22
N GLY A 7 -1.95 -3.25 37.21
CA GLY A 7 -1.55 -3.07 38.61
C GLY A 7 -2.20 -1.73 39.00
N GLY A 8 -2.86 -1.69 40.17
CA GLY A 8 -3.75 -0.61 40.58
C GLY A 8 -3.10 0.77 40.75
N LEU A 9 -3.99 1.76 40.78
CA LEU A 9 -3.78 3.18 41.11
C LEU A 9 -3.05 3.37 42.45
N PRO A 10 -2.54 4.58 42.68
CA PRO A 10 -2.95 5.30 43.88
C PRO A 10 -3.60 6.65 43.56
N ALA A 11 -4.56 7.03 44.41
CA ALA A 11 -5.19 8.35 44.44
C ALA A 11 -4.27 9.36 45.15
N ARG A 12 -4.12 10.56 44.59
CA ARG A 12 -3.88 11.77 45.38
C ARG A 12 -4.35 13.02 44.64
N GLY A 13 -5.19 13.79 45.31
CA GLY A 13 -5.87 14.95 44.76
C GLY A 13 -4.97 16.17 44.58
N TYR A 14 -5.39 17.02 43.65
CA TYR A 14 -5.08 18.44 43.66
C TYR A 14 -6.33 19.25 43.37
N VAL A 15 -6.48 20.26 44.21
CA VAL A 15 -7.56 21.24 44.30
C VAL A 15 -7.33 22.32 43.26
N GLY A 16 -8.40 22.72 42.56
CA GLY A 16 -8.64 24.05 42.00
C GLY A 16 -7.56 24.72 41.14
N ARG A 17 -7.80 24.75 39.82
CA ARG A 17 -7.61 25.97 39.01
C ARG A 17 -8.35 25.85 37.69
N GLU A 18 -9.39 26.65 37.48
CA GLU A 18 -9.89 26.92 36.13
C GLU A 18 -8.83 27.70 35.34
N PRO A 19 -8.61 27.35 34.06
CA PRO A 19 -8.12 28.29 33.08
C PRO A 19 -9.22 28.55 32.04
N HIS A 20 -9.78 29.76 32.10
CA HIS A 20 -10.42 30.37 30.94
C HIS A 20 -9.47 30.30 29.75
N ALA A 21 -9.86 29.58 28.70
CA ALA A 21 -9.18 29.62 27.41
C ALA A 21 -10.15 30.23 26.39
N PRO A 22 -9.75 31.29 25.67
CA PRO A 22 -10.62 31.98 24.74
C PRO A 22 -10.91 31.11 23.51
N LEU A 23 -12.17 31.16 23.06
CA LEU A 23 -12.64 30.62 21.79
C LEU A 23 -11.71 31.12 20.66
N ARG A 24 -10.80 30.24 20.21
CA ARG A 24 -9.96 30.53 19.05
C ARG A 24 -10.78 30.21 17.81
N ALA A 25 -11.42 31.24 17.25
CA ALA A 25 -12.04 31.18 15.94
C ALA A 25 -11.04 30.57 14.94
N GLY A 26 -11.43 29.46 14.32
CA GLY A 26 -10.70 28.94 13.18
C GLY A 26 -10.77 29.97 12.07
N ASN A 27 -9.62 30.50 11.66
CA ASN A 27 -9.50 31.32 10.46
C ASN A 27 -9.79 30.45 9.25
N SER A 28 -11.07 30.31 8.91
CA SER A 28 -11.50 29.88 7.59
C SER A 28 -11.36 31.12 6.69
N CYS A 29 -10.37 31.14 5.80
CA CYS A 29 -10.19 32.21 4.81
C CYS A 29 -11.27 32.23 3.71
N ALA A 30 -12.38 31.49 3.88
CA ALA A 30 -13.49 31.50 2.93
C ALA A 30 -14.59 32.44 3.43
N PRO A 31 -14.97 33.49 2.67
CA PRO A 31 -16.15 34.29 2.96
C PRO A 31 -17.40 33.40 3.04
N PRO A 32 -18.35 33.66 3.96
CA PRO A 32 -19.62 32.95 3.98
C PRO A 32 -20.37 33.20 2.66
N GLY A 33 -20.59 32.16 1.86
CA GLY A 33 -21.38 32.25 0.62
C GLY A 33 -20.72 31.73 -0.65
N PHE A 34 -19.47 31.27 -0.63
CA PHE A 34 -18.94 30.50 -1.76
C PHE A 34 -19.53 29.09 -1.75
N PRO A 35 -20.16 28.63 -2.84
CA PRO A 35 -20.54 27.23 -2.97
C PRO A 35 -19.30 26.36 -2.77
N LEU A 36 -19.40 25.32 -1.94
CA LEU A 36 -18.38 24.27 -1.90
C LEU A 36 -18.27 23.74 -3.33
N ARG A 37 -17.13 24.00 -3.98
CA ARG A 37 -16.86 23.46 -5.33
C ARG A 37 -17.00 21.95 -5.25
N SER A 38 -17.74 21.38 -6.19
CA SER A 38 -17.80 19.95 -6.36
C SER A 38 -16.39 19.38 -6.59
N ILE A 39 -16.17 18.12 -6.21
CA ILE A 39 -14.90 17.42 -6.46
C ILE A 39 -14.53 17.50 -7.95
N ASN A 40 -15.53 17.42 -8.84
CA ASN A 40 -15.30 17.50 -10.29
C ASN A 40 -14.79 18.89 -10.71
N GLU A 41 -15.38 19.97 -10.20
CA GLU A 41 -14.90 21.33 -10.47
C GLU A 41 -13.49 21.55 -9.92
N LEU A 42 -13.17 20.96 -8.76
CA LEU A 42 -11.81 21.01 -8.22
C LEU A 42 -10.84 20.29 -9.15
N LEU A 43 -11.16 19.08 -9.62
CA LEU A 43 -10.31 18.32 -10.52
C LEU A 43 -10.01 19.06 -11.82
N GLN A 44 -11.01 19.74 -12.38
CA GLN A 44 -10.89 20.49 -13.63
C GLN A 44 -10.28 21.89 -13.47
N ALA A 45 -9.99 22.33 -12.24
CA ALA A 45 -9.50 23.68 -11.98
C ALA A 45 -8.11 23.91 -12.63
N PRO A 46 -7.94 24.90 -13.53
CA PRO A 46 -6.67 25.15 -14.21
C PRO A 46 -5.50 25.47 -13.27
N ALA A 47 -5.79 26.07 -12.12
CA ALA A 47 -4.81 26.39 -11.10
C ALA A 47 -4.09 25.14 -10.54
N ARG A 48 -4.71 23.95 -10.64
CA ARG A 48 -4.08 22.70 -10.21
C ARG A 48 -2.83 22.38 -11.00
N ARG A 49 -2.72 22.78 -12.27
CA ARG A 49 -1.53 22.49 -13.11
C ARG A 49 -0.23 23.07 -12.56
N LYS A 50 -0.29 23.99 -11.60
CA LYS A 50 0.88 24.58 -10.93
C LYS A 50 1.25 23.87 -9.62
N GLN A 51 0.47 22.88 -9.20
CA GLN A 51 0.70 22.10 -7.99
C GLN A 51 1.70 20.96 -8.25
N PRO A 52 2.31 20.37 -7.21
CA PRO A 52 3.15 19.18 -7.36
C PRO A 52 2.39 18.04 -8.06
N THR A 53 3.03 17.43 -9.06
CA THR A 53 2.44 16.37 -9.88
C THR A 53 2.56 15.01 -9.18
N LEU A 54 1.47 14.25 -9.18
CA LEU A 54 1.45 12.84 -8.82
C LEU A 54 1.45 11.99 -10.09
N HIS A 55 2.42 11.09 -10.20
CA HIS A 55 2.51 10.14 -11.31
C HIS A 55 2.96 8.76 -10.81
N PRO A 56 2.32 7.65 -11.23
CA PRO A 56 2.66 6.30 -10.75
C PRO A 56 4.12 5.92 -10.99
N GLU A 57 4.64 6.30 -12.16
CA GLU A 57 6.02 6.04 -12.57
C GLU A 57 7.01 7.14 -12.17
N LYS A 58 6.52 8.20 -11.51
CA LYS A 58 7.34 9.36 -11.09
C LYS A 58 8.13 10.01 -12.24
N ILE A 59 7.57 10.02 -13.46
CA ILE A 59 8.15 10.75 -14.61
C ILE A 59 8.29 12.24 -14.26
N ASP A 60 9.32 12.89 -14.82
CA ASP A 60 9.62 14.31 -14.63
C ASP A 60 9.73 14.76 -13.15
N GLY A 61 10.21 13.86 -12.28
CA GLY A 61 10.32 14.13 -10.85
C GLY A 61 8.99 14.09 -10.10
N GLY A 62 7.95 13.50 -10.70
CA GLY A 62 6.64 13.31 -10.10
C GLY A 62 6.69 12.60 -8.74
N LEU A 63 5.73 12.91 -7.90
CA LEU A 63 5.56 12.30 -6.59
C LEU A 63 4.58 11.13 -6.66
N TRP A 64 4.65 10.24 -5.68
CA TRP A 64 3.74 9.11 -5.59
C TRP A 64 3.37 8.74 -4.16
N ILE A 65 2.07 8.54 -3.95
CA ILE A 65 1.44 8.33 -2.64
C ILE A 65 2.07 7.18 -1.83
N SER A 66 2.50 6.11 -2.50
CA SER A 66 3.07 4.93 -1.82
C SER A 66 4.57 5.01 -1.59
N ILE A 67 5.27 5.93 -2.26
CA ILE A 67 6.72 6.08 -2.27
C ILE A 67 7.10 7.26 -1.38
N ASP A 68 6.62 8.46 -1.70
CA ASP A 68 7.10 9.71 -1.13
C ASP A 68 6.51 10.00 0.26
N ASN A 69 7.38 10.39 1.19
CA ASN A 69 6.99 10.65 2.56
C ASN A 69 6.21 11.97 2.69
N GLU A 70 6.50 12.97 1.86
CA GLU A 70 5.77 14.26 1.90
C GLU A 70 4.28 14.09 1.62
N VAL A 71 3.93 13.27 0.62
CA VAL A 71 2.53 12.97 0.26
C VAL A 71 1.85 12.25 1.43
N LYS A 72 2.55 11.29 2.06
CA LYS A 72 2.04 10.60 3.25
C LYS A 72 1.85 11.56 4.42
N TYR A 73 2.76 12.51 4.64
CA TYR A 73 2.63 13.50 5.72
C TYR A 73 1.49 14.46 5.48
N ASP A 74 1.25 14.85 4.23
CA ASP A 74 0.11 15.67 3.85
C ASP A 74 -1.22 14.97 4.12
N ILE A 75 -1.35 13.71 3.67
CA ILE A 75 -2.53 12.89 3.99
C ILE A 75 -2.73 12.81 5.50
N LYS A 76 -1.64 12.62 6.26
CA LYS A 76 -1.71 12.58 7.73
C LYS A 76 -2.28 13.86 8.29
N ARG A 77 -1.70 14.99 7.89
CA ARG A 77 -2.01 16.30 8.43
C ARG A 77 -3.48 16.66 8.22
N VAL A 78 -4.00 16.39 7.02
CA VAL A 78 -5.39 16.68 6.65
C VAL A 78 -6.35 16.00 7.63
N PHE A 79 -6.24 14.68 7.84
CA PHE A 79 -7.19 14.03 8.74
C PHE A 79 -6.93 14.35 10.21
N THR A 80 -5.68 14.57 10.64
CA THR A 80 -5.40 14.83 12.07
C THR A 80 -5.83 16.22 12.53
N ASN A 81 -5.94 17.19 11.63
CA ASN A 81 -6.37 18.54 11.99
C ASN A 81 -7.89 18.65 12.18
N ASP A 82 -8.64 17.69 11.62
CA ASP A 82 -10.10 17.75 11.50
C ASP A 82 -10.71 16.39 11.89
N PHE A 83 -10.24 15.84 13.01
CA PHE A 83 -10.65 14.55 13.54
C PHE A 83 -11.51 14.73 14.80
N ASP A 84 -12.83 14.73 14.64
CA ASP A 84 -13.74 15.03 15.77
C ASP A 84 -14.81 13.96 16.05
N GLY A 85 -14.76 12.81 15.39
CA GLY A 85 -15.71 11.73 15.65
C GLY A 85 -15.14 10.49 16.33
N LEU A 86 -16.05 9.56 16.61
CA LEU A 86 -15.78 8.23 17.17
C LEU A 86 -15.21 7.26 16.11
N TRP A 87 -14.24 7.71 15.32
CA TRP A 87 -13.82 7.01 14.10
C TRP A 87 -12.59 6.11 14.31
N TRP A 88 -12.75 4.89 14.82
CA TRP A 88 -11.59 3.99 15.01
C TRP A 88 -11.04 3.38 13.70
N ASN A 89 -11.77 3.51 12.60
CA ASN A 89 -11.34 3.12 11.26
C ASN A 89 -12.02 4.01 10.20
N LEU A 90 -11.54 4.00 8.95
CA LEU A 90 -12.09 4.86 7.89
C LEU A 90 -13.58 4.61 7.63
N GLY A 91 -14.08 3.39 7.81
CA GLY A 91 -15.49 3.06 7.62
C GLY A 91 -16.43 3.71 8.63
N GLU A 92 -15.93 4.16 9.78
CA GLU A 92 -16.72 4.93 10.75
C GLU A 92 -16.78 6.42 10.40
N VAL A 93 -15.90 6.89 9.51
CA VAL A 93 -15.83 8.30 9.12
C VAL A 93 -16.99 8.60 8.16
N PRO A 94 -17.87 9.59 8.45
CA PRO A 94 -18.92 10.01 7.55
C PRO A 94 -18.40 10.36 6.16
N GLN A 95 -19.19 10.06 5.13
CA GLN A 95 -18.78 10.29 3.74
C GLN A 95 -18.43 11.76 3.48
N GLU A 96 -19.21 12.70 4.03
CA GLU A 96 -18.95 14.14 3.94
C GLU A 96 -17.56 14.53 4.45
N GLN A 97 -17.13 13.90 5.55
CA GLN A 97 -15.82 14.14 6.14
C GLN A 97 -14.69 13.55 5.28
N GLN A 98 -14.92 12.37 4.69
CA GLN A 98 -13.97 11.78 3.74
C GLN A 98 -13.84 12.63 2.47
N ASP A 99 -14.95 13.21 1.99
CA ASP A 99 -14.99 14.06 0.80
C ASP A 99 -14.33 15.42 1.06
N LYS A 100 -14.46 15.97 2.26
CA LYS A 100 -13.71 17.16 2.70
C LYS A 100 -12.19 16.91 2.65
N TRP A 101 -11.72 15.85 3.29
CA TRP A 101 -10.28 15.50 3.26
C TRP A 101 -9.78 15.19 1.85
N TRP A 102 -10.63 14.62 1.00
CA TRP A 102 -10.30 14.39 -0.40
C TRP A 102 -10.20 15.71 -1.18
N SER A 103 -11.10 16.64 -0.95
CA SER A 103 -11.12 17.96 -1.60
C SER A 103 -9.86 18.76 -1.27
N ASP A 104 -9.39 18.70 -0.02
CA ASP A 104 -8.12 19.31 0.39
C ASP A 104 -6.92 18.68 -0.34
N PHE A 105 -6.94 17.35 -0.50
CA PHE A 105 -5.89 16.63 -1.22
C PHE A 105 -5.89 16.96 -2.72
N VAL A 106 -7.06 17.02 -3.36
CA VAL A 106 -7.23 17.37 -4.78
C VAL A 106 -6.70 18.77 -5.07
N GLN A 107 -6.94 19.73 -4.18
CA GLN A 107 -6.45 21.10 -4.34
C GLN A 107 -4.93 21.21 -4.22
N LYS A 108 -4.30 20.30 -3.46
CA LYS A 108 -2.86 20.35 -3.19
C LYS A 108 -2.00 19.70 -4.28
N TYR A 109 -2.55 18.78 -5.08
CA TYR A 109 -1.77 17.99 -6.03
C TYR A 109 -2.39 18.01 -7.42
N TYR A 110 -1.54 17.94 -8.44
CA TYR A 110 -1.92 17.72 -9.83
C TYR A 110 -1.75 16.25 -10.21
N TRP A 111 -2.55 15.77 -11.17
CA TRP A 111 -2.36 14.51 -11.89
C TRP A 111 -3.27 14.52 -13.11
N ASP A 112 -2.88 13.79 -14.15
CA ASP A 112 -3.68 13.66 -15.38
C ASP A 112 -4.93 12.81 -15.17
N SER A 113 -5.98 13.07 -15.96
CA SER A 113 -7.30 12.47 -15.74
C SER A 113 -7.29 10.94 -15.80
N GLU A 114 -6.41 10.35 -16.62
CA GLU A 114 -6.21 8.90 -16.71
C GLU A 114 -5.83 8.27 -15.35
N HIS A 115 -5.11 9.01 -14.51
CA HIS A 115 -4.64 8.53 -13.22
C HIS A 115 -5.66 8.74 -12.09
N HIS A 116 -6.80 9.39 -12.36
CA HIS A 116 -7.73 9.81 -11.30
C HIS A 116 -8.21 8.65 -10.41
N THR A 117 -8.66 7.56 -11.02
CA THR A 117 -9.13 6.35 -10.32
C THR A 117 -8.03 5.73 -9.47
N LEU A 118 -6.81 5.66 -10.01
CA LEU A 118 -5.66 5.11 -9.32
C LEU A 118 -5.26 5.97 -8.12
N VAL A 119 -5.16 7.29 -8.31
CA VAL A 119 -4.82 8.24 -7.24
C VAL A 119 -5.85 8.18 -6.11
N LYS A 120 -7.15 8.20 -6.42
CA LYS A 120 -8.21 8.07 -5.41
C LYS A 120 -8.09 6.75 -4.64
N THR A 121 -7.84 5.65 -5.34
CA THR A 121 -7.69 4.32 -4.73
C THR A 121 -6.48 4.27 -3.79
N GLN A 122 -5.32 4.78 -4.22
CA GLN A 122 -4.12 4.85 -3.38
C GLN A 122 -4.33 5.75 -2.17
N TRP A 123 -4.92 6.92 -2.37
CA TRP A 123 -5.19 7.88 -1.31
C TRP A 123 -6.10 7.27 -0.24
N THR A 124 -7.23 6.69 -0.64
CA THR A 124 -8.18 6.03 0.28
C THR A 124 -7.51 4.89 1.04
N LYS A 125 -6.67 4.09 0.37
CA LYS A 125 -5.93 2.98 0.99
C LYS A 125 -4.93 3.50 2.03
N GLN A 126 -4.18 4.55 1.72
CA GLN A 126 -3.26 5.15 2.68
C GLN A 126 -3.98 5.76 3.86
N LEU A 127 -5.03 6.55 3.62
CA LEU A 127 -5.84 7.15 4.67
C LEU A 127 -6.39 6.09 5.63
N ARG A 128 -7.00 5.03 5.09
CA ARG A 128 -7.49 3.88 5.87
C ARG A 128 -6.41 3.26 6.73
N ARG A 129 -5.24 3.00 6.15
CA ARG A 129 -4.08 2.42 6.87
C ARG A 129 -3.61 3.35 7.99
N MET A 130 -3.54 4.64 7.74
CA MET A 130 -3.02 5.62 8.69
C MET A 130 -3.96 5.83 9.87
N ILE A 131 -5.25 5.99 9.65
CA ILE A 131 -6.26 6.09 10.73
C ILE A 131 -6.18 4.83 11.60
N SER A 132 -6.33 3.66 10.98
CA SER A 132 -6.35 2.37 11.69
C SER A 132 -5.06 2.14 12.49
N ASN A 133 -3.90 2.43 11.92
CA ASN A 133 -2.61 2.24 12.58
C ASN A 133 -2.42 3.19 13.78
N ASN A 134 -2.79 4.47 13.65
CA ASN A 134 -2.63 5.43 14.74
C ASN A 134 -3.57 5.11 15.91
N ILE A 135 -4.84 4.80 15.62
CA ILE A 135 -5.82 4.41 16.66
C ILE A 135 -5.42 3.09 17.31
N SER A 136 -5.08 2.06 16.52
CA SER A 136 -4.66 0.75 17.04
C SER A 136 -3.38 0.84 17.87
N LYS A 137 -2.40 1.65 17.44
CA LYS A 137 -1.19 1.93 18.23
C LYS A 137 -1.55 2.59 19.55
N GLY A 138 -2.44 3.58 19.55
CA GLY A 138 -2.92 4.23 20.76
C GLY A 138 -3.59 3.24 21.71
N LYS A 139 -4.45 2.35 21.19
CA LYS A 139 -5.14 1.34 21.98
C LYS A 139 -4.16 0.37 22.63
N ARG A 140 -3.22 -0.18 21.84
CA ARG A 140 -2.23 -1.16 22.31
C ARG A 140 -1.28 -0.58 23.37
N LEU A 141 -0.89 0.68 23.22
CA LEU A 141 0.01 1.35 24.16
C LEU A 141 -0.72 2.07 25.30
N ASN A 142 -2.06 1.98 25.32
CA ASN A 142 -2.91 2.78 26.20
C ASN A 142 -2.54 4.28 26.21
N LYS A 143 -2.26 4.84 25.03
CA LYS A 143 -1.86 6.23 24.84
C LYS A 143 -2.74 6.88 23.78
N LYS A 144 -3.62 7.79 24.20
CA LYS A 144 -4.51 8.55 23.31
C LYS A 144 -3.70 9.28 22.23
N PRO A 145 -4.04 9.13 20.94
CA PRO A 145 -3.45 9.97 19.90
C PRO A 145 -3.73 11.46 20.15
N SER A 146 -2.80 12.34 19.79
CA SER A 146 -2.94 13.78 20.05
C SER A 146 -4.16 14.39 19.39
N PHE A 147 -4.52 13.91 18.20
CA PHE A 147 -5.62 14.39 17.38
C PHE A 147 -7.01 13.87 17.77
N VAL A 148 -7.11 12.94 18.73
CA VAL A 148 -8.41 12.42 19.21
C VAL A 148 -8.77 13.15 20.49
N SER A 149 -10.00 13.67 20.61
CA SER A 149 -10.45 14.29 21.86
C SER A 149 -10.48 13.28 23.02
N VAL A 150 -10.34 13.74 24.27
CA VAL A 150 -10.41 12.85 25.45
C VAL A 150 -11.78 12.18 25.54
N THR A 151 -12.84 12.93 25.25
CA THR A 151 -14.22 12.43 25.22
C THR A 151 -14.37 11.28 24.22
N ASN A 152 -13.97 11.48 22.97
CA ASN A 152 -14.08 10.45 21.93
C ASN A 152 -13.22 9.23 22.28
N TRP A 153 -12.03 9.44 22.82
CA TRP A 153 -11.16 8.35 23.25
C TRP A 153 -11.80 7.48 24.34
N ASN A 154 -12.45 8.09 25.33
CA ASN A 154 -13.13 7.36 26.39
C ASN A 154 -14.32 6.56 25.86
N LEU A 155 -15.10 7.14 24.95
CA LEU A 155 -16.23 6.45 24.31
C LEU A 155 -15.75 5.27 23.43
N MET A 156 -14.64 5.42 22.71
CA MET A 156 -14.01 4.31 21.99
C MET A 156 -13.61 3.16 22.93
N TRP A 157 -13.08 3.48 24.11
CA TRP A 157 -12.75 2.48 25.13
C TRP A 157 -13.97 1.74 25.64
N GLN A 158 -15.05 2.45 25.97
CA GLN A 158 -16.32 1.81 26.38
C GLN A 158 -16.81 0.81 25.34
N TYR A 159 -16.75 1.15 24.05
CA TYR A 159 -17.09 0.22 22.98
C TYR A 159 -16.15 -0.99 22.94
N TRP A 160 -14.83 -0.78 23.06
CA TRP A 160 -13.85 -1.86 23.01
C TRP A 160 -13.88 -2.81 24.20
N ASP A 161 -14.37 -2.33 25.35
CA ASP A 161 -14.57 -3.13 26.57
C ASP A 161 -15.91 -3.88 26.58
N SER A 162 -16.76 -3.68 25.56
CA SER A 162 -17.98 -4.48 25.41
C SER A 162 -17.66 -5.96 25.13
N ASP A 163 -18.48 -6.86 25.65
CA ASP A 163 -18.33 -8.31 25.45
C ASP A 163 -18.27 -8.68 23.97
N LYS A 164 -19.05 -8.01 23.13
CA LYS A 164 -19.06 -8.19 21.69
C LYS A 164 -17.71 -7.85 21.06
N ALA A 165 -17.12 -6.70 21.40
CA ALA A 165 -15.83 -6.28 20.86
C ALA A 165 -14.68 -7.16 21.36
N ILE A 166 -14.73 -7.58 22.63
CA ILE A 166 -13.77 -8.51 23.23
C ILE A 166 -13.84 -9.87 22.53
N HIS A 167 -15.05 -10.40 22.31
CA HIS A 167 -15.26 -11.68 21.63
C HIS A 167 -14.68 -11.65 20.21
N ILE A 168 -15.05 -10.65 19.40
CA ILE A 168 -14.58 -10.51 18.02
C ILE A 168 -13.05 -10.36 17.99
N SER A 169 -12.47 -9.50 18.82
CA SER A 169 -11.03 -9.27 18.83
C SER A 169 -10.24 -10.50 19.29
N THR A 170 -10.75 -11.25 20.26
CA THR A 170 -10.14 -12.49 20.74
C THR A 170 -10.18 -13.58 19.66
N THR A 171 -11.33 -13.77 19.01
CA THR A 171 -11.47 -14.72 17.89
C THR A 171 -10.55 -14.35 16.73
N ASN A 172 -10.53 -13.09 16.33
CA ASN A 172 -9.64 -12.61 15.25
C ASN A 172 -8.15 -12.79 15.62
N SER A 173 -7.77 -12.55 16.88
CA SER A 173 -6.40 -12.77 17.36
C SER A 173 -6.02 -14.25 17.31
N LYS A 174 -6.90 -15.15 17.75
CA LYS A 174 -6.70 -16.60 17.66
C LYS A 174 -6.55 -17.06 16.20
N ASN A 175 -7.44 -16.61 15.32
CA ASN A 175 -7.38 -16.93 13.89
C ASN A 175 -6.07 -16.44 13.27
N ARG A 176 -5.66 -15.20 13.59
CA ARG A 176 -4.43 -14.61 13.06
C ARG A 176 -3.14 -15.30 13.54
N LYS A 177 -3.15 -15.88 14.74
CA LYS A 177 -2.01 -16.60 15.33
C LYS A 177 -2.05 -18.10 15.05
N SER A 178 -3.05 -18.60 14.34
CA SER A 178 -3.11 -20.01 13.97
C SER A 178 -2.02 -20.34 12.96
N ASP A 179 -1.35 -21.48 13.16
CA ASP A 179 -0.26 -21.94 12.30
C ASP A 179 -0.76 -22.51 10.96
N ARG A 180 -2.03 -22.96 10.91
CA ARG A 180 -2.69 -23.47 9.69
C ARG A 180 -1.87 -24.49 8.89
N GLY A 181 -1.04 -25.29 9.55
CA GLY A 181 -0.18 -26.26 8.87
C GLY A 181 0.95 -25.59 8.09
N ARG A 182 1.67 -24.66 8.74
CA ARG A 182 2.71 -23.78 8.17
C ARG A 182 2.22 -22.66 7.23
N ASP A 183 0.93 -22.57 6.94
CA ASP A 183 0.27 -21.42 6.28
C ASP A 183 -0.06 -20.28 7.28
N GLY A 184 0.73 -20.16 8.34
CA GLY A 184 0.57 -19.18 9.40
C GLY A 184 0.96 -17.76 8.96
N MET A 185 1.15 -16.86 9.94
CA MET A 185 1.51 -15.47 9.62
C MET A 185 2.89 -15.38 8.94
N HIS A 186 2.88 -15.00 7.66
CA HIS A 186 4.10 -14.67 6.93
C HIS A 186 4.79 -13.44 7.53
N GLN A 187 6.13 -13.50 7.65
CA GLN A 187 6.95 -12.44 8.22
C GLN A 187 7.64 -11.66 7.11
N HIS A 188 7.64 -10.33 7.26
CA HIS A 188 8.22 -9.39 6.29
C HIS A 188 9.40 -8.64 6.93
N ILE A 189 10.45 -8.37 6.15
CA ILE A 189 11.67 -7.68 6.59
C ILE A 189 11.86 -6.29 5.98
N SER A 190 10.90 -5.79 5.21
CA SER A 190 10.97 -4.45 4.59
C SER A 190 10.92 -3.27 5.58
N GLY A 191 10.89 -3.54 6.89
CA GLY A 191 10.79 -2.53 7.94
C GLY A 191 9.57 -1.62 7.75
N SER A 192 9.77 -0.31 7.86
CA SER A 192 8.74 0.71 7.65
C SER A 192 8.50 1.05 6.18
N LYS A 193 9.38 0.59 5.26
CA LYS A 193 9.23 0.86 3.83
C LYS A 193 8.05 0.06 3.26
N SER A 194 7.27 0.73 2.42
CA SER A 194 6.29 0.06 1.56
C SER A 194 7.04 -0.75 0.49
N TYR A 195 6.42 -1.79 -0.06
CA TYR A 195 7.07 -2.59 -1.11
C TYR A 195 7.26 -1.78 -2.39
N ALA A 196 6.40 -0.79 -2.63
CA ALA A 196 6.56 0.17 -3.72
C ALA A 196 7.82 1.02 -3.52
N LYS A 197 8.10 1.44 -2.28
CA LYS A 197 9.35 2.16 -1.96
C LYS A 197 10.57 1.25 -2.07
N VAL A 198 10.47 -0.02 -1.65
CA VAL A 198 11.57 -0.99 -1.80
C VAL A 198 11.85 -1.23 -3.29
N LYS A 199 10.83 -1.49 -4.10
CA LYS A 199 10.95 -1.64 -5.56
C LYS A 199 11.57 -0.40 -6.20
N TYR A 200 11.09 0.79 -5.84
CA TYR A 200 11.65 2.04 -6.35
C TYR A 200 13.12 2.24 -5.95
N ASP A 201 13.49 1.92 -4.71
CA ASP A 201 14.89 2.02 -4.26
C ASP A 201 15.80 1.05 -5.02
N MET A 202 15.32 -0.18 -5.28
CA MET A 202 16.04 -1.15 -6.12
C MET A 202 16.19 -0.65 -7.55
N MET A 203 15.13 -0.07 -8.13
CA MET A 203 15.17 0.48 -9.49
C MET A 203 16.19 1.61 -9.61
N MET A 204 16.29 2.47 -8.60
CA MET A 204 17.31 3.53 -8.55
C MET A 204 18.74 2.99 -8.36
N GLU A 205 18.89 1.83 -7.69
CA GLU A 205 20.18 1.17 -7.48
C GLU A 205 20.65 0.42 -8.75
N LEU A 206 19.73 -0.25 -9.45
CA LEU A 206 20.03 -1.09 -10.63
C LEU A 206 20.01 -0.29 -11.96
N GLY A 207 19.25 0.81 -12.01
CA GLY A 207 19.00 1.54 -13.25
C GLY A 207 17.89 0.93 -14.13
N GLU A 208 17.34 -0.21 -13.74
CA GLU A 208 16.27 -0.94 -14.43
C GLU A 208 15.25 -1.50 -13.45
N GLU A 209 14.11 -2.01 -13.96
CA GLU A 209 13.08 -2.61 -13.12
C GLU A 209 13.60 -3.89 -12.45
N PRO A 210 13.54 -4.01 -11.11
CA PRO A 210 14.01 -5.21 -10.44
C PRO A 210 13.09 -6.40 -10.73
N GLU A 211 13.69 -7.58 -10.83
CA GLU A 211 12.96 -8.83 -10.95
C GLU A 211 12.03 -9.05 -9.75
N ILE A 212 10.89 -9.73 -9.98
CA ILE A 212 9.93 -10.02 -8.92
C ILE A 212 10.55 -10.87 -7.83
N THR A 213 11.34 -11.87 -8.19
CA THR A 213 11.98 -12.78 -7.22
C THR A 213 12.89 -12.01 -6.26
N ASP A 214 13.72 -11.10 -6.79
CA ASP A 214 14.60 -10.22 -6.01
C ASP A 214 13.80 -9.32 -5.07
N LEU A 215 12.71 -8.71 -5.56
CA LEU A 215 11.84 -7.88 -4.73
C LEU A 215 11.22 -8.69 -3.58
N VAL A 216 10.76 -9.90 -3.87
CA VAL A 216 10.12 -10.76 -2.86
C VAL A 216 11.16 -11.23 -1.84
N GLN A 217 12.37 -11.59 -2.27
CA GLN A 217 13.49 -11.95 -1.41
C GLN A 217 13.89 -10.80 -0.49
N LYS A 218 13.99 -9.57 -1.02
CA LYS A 218 14.32 -8.37 -0.24
C LYS A 218 13.22 -7.98 0.76
N THR A 219 11.99 -8.49 0.60
CA THR A 219 10.83 -8.11 1.42
C THR A 219 10.33 -9.18 2.40
N HIS A 220 10.74 -10.45 2.27
CA HIS A 220 10.24 -11.60 3.04
C HIS A 220 11.34 -12.38 3.78
N MET A 221 11.00 -13.00 4.91
CA MET A 221 11.93 -13.84 5.69
C MET A 221 11.97 -15.31 5.29
N LYS A 222 10.91 -15.81 4.66
CA LYS A 222 10.72 -17.24 4.34
C LYS A 222 10.08 -17.36 2.96
N ILE A 223 10.90 -17.23 1.93
CA ILE A 223 10.43 -17.34 0.54
C ILE A 223 11.24 -18.39 -0.26
N ASP A 224 12.29 -18.95 0.32
CA ASP A 224 13.25 -19.82 -0.39
C ASP A 224 12.55 -20.96 -1.15
N GLY A 225 11.56 -21.61 -0.56
CA GLY A 225 10.79 -22.67 -1.25
C GLY A 225 9.97 -22.20 -2.46
N ILE A 226 9.48 -20.95 -2.48
CA ILE A 226 8.79 -20.40 -3.66
C ILE A 226 9.81 -20.03 -4.74
N ILE A 227 10.99 -19.50 -4.35
CA ILE A 227 12.06 -19.17 -5.32
C ILE A 227 12.62 -20.44 -5.95
N GLU A 228 12.87 -21.49 -5.17
CA GLU A 228 13.31 -22.80 -5.66
C GLU A 228 12.30 -23.41 -6.66
N GLU A 229 11.00 -23.28 -6.38
CA GLU A 229 9.95 -23.74 -7.29
C GLU A 229 9.92 -22.91 -8.59
N ILE A 230 10.10 -21.59 -8.51
CA ILE A 230 10.20 -20.71 -9.68
C ILE A 230 11.37 -21.13 -10.57
N GLU A 231 12.57 -21.29 -9.99
CA GLU A 231 13.76 -21.72 -10.72
C GLU A 231 13.55 -23.10 -11.36
N SER A 232 12.93 -24.05 -10.64
CA SER A 232 12.61 -25.37 -11.19
C SER A 232 11.67 -25.29 -12.40
N ILE A 233 10.65 -24.41 -12.37
CA ILE A 233 9.72 -24.23 -13.50
C ILE A 233 10.42 -23.58 -14.68
N VAL A 234 11.27 -22.59 -14.44
CA VAL A 234 12.02 -21.91 -15.50
C VAL A 234 12.95 -22.89 -16.21
N VAL A 235 13.69 -23.71 -15.46
CA VAL A 235 14.55 -24.77 -16.03
C VAL A 235 13.74 -25.81 -16.79
N SER A 236 12.54 -26.19 -16.32
CA SER A 236 11.73 -27.22 -16.97
C SER A 236 11.02 -26.73 -18.24
N HIS A 237 10.53 -25.49 -18.24
CA HIS A 237 9.78 -24.91 -19.37
C HIS A 237 10.70 -24.32 -20.43
N PHE A 238 11.95 -24.01 -20.07
CA PHE A 238 12.94 -23.41 -20.95
C PHE A 238 14.30 -24.10 -20.78
N PRO A 239 14.45 -25.34 -21.26
CA PRO A 239 15.67 -26.11 -21.07
C PRO A 239 16.86 -25.43 -21.74
N ILE A 240 17.92 -25.17 -20.96
CA ILE A 240 19.26 -24.91 -21.50
C ILE A 240 19.81 -26.27 -21.92
N ASN A 241 19.93 -26.52 -23.23
CA ASN A 241 20.66 -27.69 -23.71
C ASN A 241 22.12 -27.56 -23.24
N THR A 242 22.48 -28.31 -22.20
CA THR A 242 23.85 -28.42 -21.66
C THR A 242 24.47 -29.77 -22.05
N ASP A 243 24.06 -30.31 -23.19
CA ASP A 243 24.76 -31.43 -23.81
C ASP A 243 25.85 -30.88 -24.73
N ASP A 244 27.05 -30.76 -24.18
CA ASP A 244 28.28 -30.76 -24.97
C ASP A 244 28.41 -32.13 -25.64
N ASN A 245 27.79 -32.30 -26.81
CA ASN A 245 28.21 -33.28 -27.79
C ASN A 245 27.98 -32.75 -29.20
N GLU A 246 29.07 -32.74 -29.96
CA GLU A 246 29.19 -32.32 -31.34
C GLU A 246 28.08 -32.90 -32.23
N ALA A 247 27.24 -32.04 -32.81
CA ALA A 247 26.90 -32.04 -34.23
C ALA A 247 25.89 -30.91 -34.52
N GLY A 248 26.14 -30.18 -35.60
CA GLY A 248 25.46 -28.94 -35.95
C GLY A 248 23.93 -28.98 -35.87
N SER A 249 23.38 -28.17 -34.97
CA SER A 249 22.05 -27.60 -35.06
C SER A 249 22.12 -26.23 -34.41
N GLN A 250 21.70 -25.18 -35.12
CA GLN A 250 21.53 -23.83 -34.56
C GLN A 250 20.33 -23.85 -33.59
N GLY A 251 20.53 -24.46 -32.42
CA GLY A 251 19.63 -24.31 -31.28
C GLY A 251 19.88 -22.96 -30.63
N SER A 252 18.86 -22.12 -30.52
CA SER A 252 18.98 -20.83 -29.83
C SER A 252 19.23 -21.08 -28.34
N ASN A 253 20.49 -20.95 -27.91
CA ASN A 253 20.84 -20.85 -26.49
C ASN A 253 20.36 -19.51 -25.95
N SER A 254 19.07 -19.39 -25.65
CA SER A 254 18.54 -18.19 -25.01
C SER A 254 18.84 -18.26 -23.51
N PRO A 255 19.60 -17.31 -22.93
CA PRO A 255 19.82 -17.27 -21.49
C PRO A 255 18.50 -17.06 -20.75
N ILE A 256 18.39 -17.64 -19.55
CA ILE A 256 17.24 -17.41 -18.65
C ILE A 256 17.12 -15.90 -18.40
N THR A 257 15.99 -15.33 -18.81
CA THR A 257 15.70 -13.90 -18.66
C THR A 257 14.87 -13.62 -17.42
N PRO A 258 14.97 -12.41 -16.84
CA PRO A 258 14.09 -11.96 -15.75
C PRO A 258 12.59 -12.16 -16.05
N LEU A 259 12.17 -11.95 -17.30
CA LEU A 259 10.78 -12.15 -17.73
C LEU A 259 10.30 -13.60 -17.56
N MET A 260 11.16 -14.58 -17.79
CA MET A 260 10.81 -16.00 -17.64
C MET A 260 10.54 -16.36 -16.17
N ARG A 261 11.31 -15.76 -15.24
CA ARG A 261 11.09 -15.93 -13.80
C ARG A 261 9.85 -15.21 -13.32
N ASP A 262 9.58 -14.00 -13.83
CA ASP A 262 8.35 -13.27 -13.52
C ASP A 262 7.10 -14.03 -13.97
N GLU A 263 7.14 -14.67 -15.14
CA GLU A 263 6.04 -15.54 -15.60
C GLU A 263 5.85 -16.79 -14.75
N ALA A 264 6.95 -17.47 -14.41
CA ALA A 264 6.92 -18.61 -13.50
C ALA A 264 6.36 -18.22 -12.12
N PHE A 265 6.71 -17.02 -11.63
CA PHE A 265 6.15 -16.47 -10.40
C PHE A 265 4.62 -16.35 -10.50
N TYR A 266 4.07 -15.81 -11.59
CA TYR A 266 2.63 -15.67 -11.76
C TYR A 266 1.88 -17.01 -11.89
N LEU A 267 2.56 -18.07 -12.33
CA LEU A 267 2.00 -19.44 -12.41
C LEU A 267 1.92 -20.11 -11.03
N ILE A 268 2.97 -19.96 -10.21
CA ILE A 268 3.08 -20.62 -8.90
C ILE A 268 2.29 -19.86 -7.82
N VAL A 269 2.43 -18.52 -7.82
CA VAL A 269 1.95 -17.71 -6.70
C VAL A 269 0.45 -17.49 -6.80
N LYS A 270 -0.29 -18.13 -5.89
CA LYS A 270 -1.74 -18.01 -5.81
C LYS A 270 -2.18 -16.56 -5.61
N ALA A 271 -3.02 -16.11 -6.53
CA ALA A 271 -3.77 -14.87 -6.40
C ALA A 271 -4.85 -14.99 -5.32
N TYR A 272 -5.01 -13.94 -4.51
CA TYR A 272 -6.13 -13.82 -3.59
C TYR A 272 -6.72 -12.42 -3.63
N LYS A 273 -8.03 -12.34 -3.89
CA LYS A 273 -8.78 -11.07 -4.03
C LYS A 273 -8.12 -10.09 -5.02
N GLY A 274 -7.77 -10.61 -6.20
CA GLY A 274 -7.18 -9.82 -7.28
C GLY A 274 -5.75 -9.33 -7.01
N ARG A 275 -5.01 -9.97 -6.08
CA ARG A 275 -3.63 -9.60 -5.76
C ARG A 275 -2.74 -10.82 -5.67
N PHE A 276 -1.51 -10.70 -6.17
CA PHE A 276 -0.46 -11.69 -5.93
C PHE A 276 0.06 -11.55 -4.51
N PHE A 277 0.23 -12.70 -3.86
CA PHE A 277 1.00 -12.79 -2.63
C PHE A 277 2.44 -12.31 -2.88
N GLY A 278 3.12 -11.80 -1.85
CA GLY A 278 4.51 -11.33 -1.97
C GLY A 278 4.71 -9.93 -2.60
N LEU A 279 3.85 -9.47 -3.52
CA LEU A 279 4.07 -8.18 -4.20
C LEU A 279 3.60 -6.94 -3.41
N GLY A 280 2.80 -7.12 -2.36
CA GLY A 280 2.41 -6.05 -1.43
C GLY A 280 1.86 -4.78 -2.12
N THR A 281 2.50 -3.62 -1.89
CA THR A 281 2.12 -2.36 -2.56
C THR A 281 2.80 -2.13 -3.91
N ALA A 282 3.75 -2.95 -4.32
CA ALA A 282 4.44 -2.78 -5.60
C ALA A 282 3.52 -3.06 -6.80
N GLN A 283 2.67 -4.08 -6.70
CA GLN A 283 1.64 -4.41 -7.70
C GLN A 283 0.52 -3.37 -7.84
N MET A 284 0.50 -2.34 -6.99
CA MET A 284 -0.62 -1.40 -6.91
C MET A 284 -0.60 -0.32 -7.99
N GLY A 285 0.52 -0.16 -8.73
CA GLY A 285 0.56 0.69 -9.93
C GLY A 285 -0.36 0.14 -11.03
N TYR A 286 -0.52 -1.18 -11.10
CA TYR A 286 -1.29 -1.91 -12.10
C TYR A 286 -2.74 -2.20 -11.66
N TYR A 287 -3.24 -1.48 -10.66
CA TYR A 287 -4.59 -1.73 -10.15
C TYR A 287 -5.62 -0.97 -10.99
N ASP A 288 -6.39 -1.72 -11.78
CA ASP A 288 -7.63 -1.27 -12.41
C ASP A 288 -8.84 -1.95 -11.73
N PRO A 289 -9.94 -1.24 -11.44
CA PRO A 289 -11.19 -1.85 -10.98
C PRO A 289 -11.77 -2.92 -11.91
N ILE A 290 -11.49 -2.82 -13.22
CA ILE A 290 -11.92 -3.75 -14.27
C ILE A 290 -10.90 -4.88 -14.41
N ASP A 291 -9.63 -4.54 -14.62
CA ASP A 291 -8.52 -5.49 -14.77
C ASP A 291 -7.61 -5.46 -13.52
N PRO A 292 -7.83 -6.34 -12.52
CA PRO A 292 -6.97 -6.35 -11.34
C PRO A 292 -5.53 -6.77 -11.69
N PRO A 293 -4.54 -6.50 -10.81
CA PRO A 293 -3.13 -6.85 -11.05
C PRO A 293 -2.89 -8.30 -11.46
N THR A 294 -3.75 -9.22 -11.02
CA THR A 294 -3.69 -10.65 -11.38
C THR A 294 -4.01 -10.96 -12.83
N ILE A 295 -4.60 -10.01 -13.55
CA ILE A 295 -4.87 -10.09 -14.99
C ILE A 295 -3.85 -9.25 -15.76
N VAL A 296 -3.60 -8.02 -15.31
CA VAL A 296 -2.71 -7.07 -16.00
C VAL A 296 -1.27 -7.58 -16.05
N LEU A 297 -0.72 -8.00 -14.91
CA LEU A 297 0.69 -8.36 -14.81
C LEU A 297 1.06 -9.59 -15.65
N PRO A 298 0.31 -10.72 -15.60
CA PRO A 298 0.63 -11.86 -16.47
C PRO A 298 0.40 -11.55 -17.95
N ARG A 299 -0.59 -10.70 -18.27
CA ARG A 299 -0.84 -10.26 -19.65
C ARG A 299 0.34 -9.44 -20.19
N GLN A 300 0.86 -8.52 -19.38
CA GLN A 300 2.00 -7.69 -19.76
C GLN A 300 3.28 -8.52 -19.97
N ALA A 301 3.60 -9.42 -19.04
CA ALA A 301 4.75 -10.31 -19.18
C ALA A 301 4.71 -11.13 -20.49
N ARG A 302 3.53 -11.66 -20.84
CA ARG A 302 3.32 -12.36 -22.13
C ARG A 302 3.56 -11.46 -23.34
N TYR A 303 3.06 -10.22 -23.32
CA TYR A 303 3.28 -9.29 -24.42
C TYR A 303 4.76 -8.93 -24.59
N GLU A 304 5.48 -8.71 -23.49
CA GLU A 304 6.92 -8.42 -23.52
C GLU A 304 7.72 -9.59 -24.08
N ARG A 305 7.35 -10.82 -23.69
CA ARG A 305 7.94 -12.05 -24.26
C ARG A 305 7.68 -12.18 -25.76
N ASP A 306 6.43 -11.98 -26.19
CA ASP A 306 6.05 -12.09 -27.60
C ASP A 306 6.77 -11.02 -28.45
N LEU A 307 6.95 -9.81 -27.90
CA LEU A 307 7.73 -8.74 -28.54
C LEU A 307 9.21 -9.12 -28.67
N MET A 308 9.84 -9.65 -27.62
CA MET A 308 11.24 -10.11 -27.68
C MET A 308 11.44 -11.21 -28.72
N ASN A 309 10.52 -12.17 -28.78
CA ASN A 309 10.55 -13.24 -29.77
C ASN A 309 10.44 -12.68 -31.19
N LEU A 310 9.52 -11.73 -31.42
CA LEU A 310 9.36 -11.08 -32.72
C LEU A 310 10.61 -10.29 -33.13
N THR A 311 11.20 -9.51 -32.22
CA THR A 311 12.44 -8.76 -32.48
C THR A 311 13.62 -9.69 -32.77
N GLY A 312 13.73 -10.81 -32.06
CA GLY A 312 14.72 -11.85 -32.34
C GLY A 312 14.58 -12.43 -33.76
N VAL A 313 13.35 -12.73 -34.19
CA VAL A 313 13.04 -13.23 -35.53
C VAL A 313 13.39 -12.19 -36.61
N VAL A 314 13.05 -10.92 -36.40
CA VAL A 314 13.37 -9.83 -37.34
C VAL A 314 14.87 -9.61 -37.49
N ASN A 315 15.63 -9.69 -36.40
CA ASN A 315 17.10 -9.59 -36.43
C ASN A 315 17.75 -10.77 -37.15
N LEU A 316 17.18 -11.98 -37.06
CA LEU A 316 17.63 -13.14 -37.84
C LEU A 316 17.34 -13.01 -39.33
N MET A 317 16.22 -12.39 -39.71
CA MET A 317 15.83 -12.20 -41.12
C MET A 317 16.57 -11.03 -41.81
N SER A 318 17.29 -10.21 -41.04
CA SER A 318 18.01 -9.03 -41.55
C SER A 318 19.53 -9.24 -41.70
N GLN A 319 20.03 -10.46 -41.46
CA GLN A 319 21.39 -10.91 -41.73
C GLN A 319 21.44 -11.78 -42.99
#